data_AF-A0A7V7CTM0-F1
#
_entry.id   AF-A0A7V7CTM0-F1
#
_cell.length_a   1.000
_cell.length_b   1.000
_cell.length_c   1.000
_cell.angle_alpha   90.00
_cell.angle_beta   90.00
_cell.angle_gamma   90.00
#
_symmetry.space_group_name_H-M   'P 1'
#
loop_
_entity.id
_entity.type
_entity.pdbx_description
1 polymer ?
#
loop_
_entity_poly.entity_id
_entity_poly.type
_entity_poly.pdbx_seq_one_letter_code
_entity_poly.pdbx_strand_id
1 'polypeptide(L)'
;MLLLIFIGAVLLTLILAQGAILRVRSRTMKTVSNRESELIVRLSRAAEFRDPETGFHISRMGYFSKLIAMQLGLSEKMCGLIQRAACMHDVGKIGTPDSILLKAGPLDTKELAVMRRHPEIGHSILDGSESALIKLAAEIAITHHEKFDGTGYPSGLSGEEIPLVGRIVAVADVFDALTSTRPYKVAWDIERARSYLLENQGSHFDPRCVEAFMSAWPQVKAVREQYPDQESRSA
;
A
#
# COMPACT_ATOMS: atom_id res chain seq x y z
N MET A 1 56.13 25.72 -6.58
CA MET A 1 55.92 24.57 -5.66
C MET A 1 54.93 24.90 -4.54
N LEU A 2 55.18 25.91 -3.70
CA LEU A 2 54.28 26.31 -2.60
C LEU A 2 52.84 26.64 -3.03
N LEU A 3 52.66 27.38 -4.13
CA LEU A 3 51.33 27.72 -4.66
C LEU A 3 50.51 26.48 -5.07
N LEU A 4 51.14 25.49 -5.70
CA LEU A 4 50.47 24.24 -6.10
C LEU A 4 50.06 23.40 -4.89
N ILE A 5 50.91 23.35 -3.85
CA ILE A 5 50.60 22.69 -2.59
C ILE A 5 49.41 23.38 -1.90
N PHE A 6 49.40 24.71 -1.88
CA PHE A 6 48.29 25.49 -1.32
C PHE A 6 46.98 25.27 -2.07
N ILE A 7 46.99 25.33 -3.40
CA ILE A 7 45.81 25.04 -4.24
C ILE A 7 45.32 23.62 -4.00
N GLY A 8 46.23 22.63 -3.94
CA GLY A 8 45.89 21.24 -3.64
C GLY A 8 45.23 21.06 -2.27
N ALA A 9 45.74 21.73 -1.24
CA ALA A 9 45.15 21.70 0.10
C ALA A 9 43.76 22.35 0.15
N VAL A 10 43.56 23.48 -0.55
CA VAL A 10 42.24 24.13 -0.69
C VAL A 10 41.27 23.23 -1.46
N LEU A 11 41.70 22.59 -2.55
CA LEU A 11 40.84 21.70 -3.33
C LEU A 11 40.44 20.47 -2.51
N LEU A 12 41.38 19.86 -1.78
CA LEU A 12 41.13 18.73 -0.91
C LEU A 12 40.13 19.08 0.20
N THR A 13 40.30 20.24 0.85
CA THR A 13 39.37 20.70 1.89
C THR A 13 37.97 20.96 1.32
N LEU A 14 37.84 21.54 0.13
CA LEU A 14 36.55 21.71 -0.55
C LEU A 14 35.87 20.37 -0.89
N ILE A 15 36.62 19.39 -1.40
CA ILE A 15 36.09 18.04 -1.69
C ILE A 15 35.62 17.34 -0.41
N LEU A 16 36.42 17.40 0.66
CA LEU A 16 36.06 16.83 1.96
C LEU A 16 34.81 17.51 2.54
N ALA A 17 34.70 18.84 2.43
CA ALA A 17 33.53 19.61 2.85
C ALA A 17 32.28 19.24 2.05
N GLN A 18 32.36 19.14 0.72
CA GLN A 18 31.24 18.68 -0.11
C GLN A 18 30.81 17.26 0.24
N GLY A 19 31.78 16.35 0.45
CA GLY A 19 31.50 14.99 0.88
C GLY A 19 30.85 14.91 2.27
N ALA A 20 31.17 15.83 3.17
CA ALA A 20 30.49 15.95 4.47
C ALA A 20 29.06 16.48 4.31
N ILE A 21 28.86 17.53 3.50
CA ILE A 21 27.53 18.12 3.21
C ILE A 21 26.61 17.08 2.57
N LEU A 22 27.09 16.31 1.59
CA LEU A 22 26.31 15.25 0.94
C LEU A 22 25.92 14.14 1.93
N ARG A 23 26.83 13.75 2.83
CA ARG A 23 26.53 12.76 3.88
C ARG A 23 25.49 13.27 4.87
N VAL A 24 25.61 14.53 5.32
CA VAL A 24 24.61 15.15 6.20
C VAL A 24 23.26 15.23 5.49
N ARG A 25 23.21 15.73 4.25
CA ARG A 25 21.97 15.77 3.44
C ARG A 25 21.35 14.39 3.29
N SER A 26 22.13 13.37 2.92
CA SER A 26 21.62 11.99 2.77
C SER A 26 21.05 11.44 4.08
N ARG A 27 21.73 11.66 5.20
CA ARG A 27 21.22 11.26 6.54
C ARG A 27 19.94 12.00 6.89
N THR A 28 19.90 13.32 6.71
CA THR A 28 18.71 14.13 6.97
C THR A 28 17.54 13.68 6.10
N MET A 29 17.75 13.45 4.81
CA MET A 29 16.72 12.95 3.90
C MET A 29 16.21 11.56 4.32
N LYS A 30 17.10 10.65 4.75
CA LYS A 30 16.69 9.35 5.29
C LYS A 30 15.87 9.51 6.58
N THR A 31 16.30 10.37 7.50
CA THR A 31 15.57 10.62 8.75
C THR A 31 14.18 11.23 8.49
N VAL A 32 14.09 12.20 7.58
CA VAL A 32 12.80 12.80 7.17
C VAL A 32 11.91 11.74 6.54
N SER A 33 12.41 10.98 5.56
CA SER A 33 11.65 9.90 4.92
C SER A 33 11.18 8.83 5.91
N ASN A 34 12.00 8.49 6.92
CA ASN A 34 11.62 7.52 7.95
C ASN A 34 10.49 8.08 8.84
N ARG A 35 10.58 9.34 9.26
CA ARG A 35 9.54 10.02 10.04
C ARG A 35 8.24 10.16 9.26
N GLU A 36 8.31 10.53 7.98
CA GLU A 36 7.15 10.58 7.09
C GLU A 36 6.49 9.20 6.97
N SER A 37 7.28 8.15 6.78
CA SER A 37 6.76 6.77 6.70
C SER A 37 6.11 6.34 8.01
N GLU A 38 6.70 6.68 9.16
CA GLU A 38 6.12 6.42 10.47
C GLU A 38 4.79 7.17 10.67
N LEU A 39 4.73 8.45 10.31
CA LEU A 39 3.52 9.26 10.39
C LEU A 39 2.40 8.68 9.51
N ILE A 40 2.73 8.29 8.27
CA ILE A 40 1.77 7.66 7.35
C ILE A 40 1.21 6.38 7.95
N VAL A 41 2.06 5.48 8.46
CA VAL A 41 1.59 4.23 9.07
C VAL A 41 0.71 4.51 10.28
N ARG A 42 1.09 5.47 11.14
CA ARG A 42 0.30 5.82 12.34
C ARG A 42 -1.05 6.44 12.00
N LEU A 43 -1.10 7.34 11.03
CA LEU A 43 -2.35 8.00 10.61
C LEU A 43 -3.25 7.06 9.82
N SER A 44 -2.69 6.20 8.97
CA SER A 44 -3.45 5.15 8.28
C SER A 44 -4.09 4.20 9.29
N ARG A 45 -3.34 3.79 10.32
CA ARG A 45 -3.87 3.00 11.45
C ARG A 45 -4.96 3.72 12.23
N ALA A 46 -4.88 5.05 12.35
CA ALA A 46 -5.91 5.82 13.03
C ALA A 46 -7.22 5.85 12.22
N ALA A 47 -7.13 5.92 10.88
CA ALA A 47 -8.30 5.79 10.01
C ALA A 47 -8.92 4.38 10.10
N GLU A 48 -8.09 3.34 10.17
CA GLU A 48 -8.52 1.96 10.39
C GLU A 48 -9.02 1.66 11.80
N PHE A 49 -8.70 2.46 12.82
CA PHE A 49 -9.18 2.18 14.19
C PHE A 49 -10.72 2.20 14.29
N ARG A 50 -11.40 2.84 13.32
CA ARG A 50 -12.86 2.80 13.16
C ARG A 50 -13.36 1.57 12.40
N ASP A 51 -12.49 0.84 11.72
CA ASP A 51 -12.81 -0.38 10.98
C ASP A 51 -12.36 -1.60 11.81
N PRO A 52 -13.16 -2.69 11.88
CA PRO A 52 -12.73 -3.94 12.52
C PRO A 52 -11.52 -4.65 11.86
N GLU A 53 -10.85 -4.05 10.87
CA GLU A 53 -9.60 -4.55 10.31
C GLU A 53 -8.44 -4.53 11.33
N THR A 54 -7.68 -5.64 11.38
CA THR A 54 -6.62 -5.82 12.38
C THR A 54 -5.46 -4.83 12.15
N GLY A 55 -4.85 -4.30 13.20
CA GLY A 55 -3.78 -3.27 13.08
C GLY A 55 -2.50 -3.69 12.33
N PHE A 56 -2.36 -4.97 11.96
CA PHE A 56 -1.27 -5.46 11.10
C PHE A 56 -1.63 -5.55 9.61
N HIS A 57 -2.90 -5.37 9.24
CA HIS A 57 -3.37 -5.31 7.85
C HIS A 57 -2.55 -4.33 7.02
N ILE A 58 -2.44 -3.06 7.46
CA ILE A 58 -1.59 -2.03 6.81
C ILE A 58 -0.17 -2.50 6.54
N SER A 59 0.42 -3.19 7.52
CA SER A 59 1.79 -3.67 7.39
C SER A 59 1.88 -4.74 6.30
N ARG A 60 1.01 -5.76 6.36
CA ARG A 60 0.95 -6.82 5.35
C ARG A 60 0.65 -6.28 3.95
N MET A 61 -0.31 -5.35 3.83
CA MET A 61 -0.63 -4.66 2.60
C MET A 61 0.57 -4.01 1.93
N GLY A 62 1.35 -3.25 2.70
CA GLY A 62 2.57 -2.65 2.18
C GLY A 62 3.58 -3.69 1.71
N TYR A 63 3.80 -4.77 2.48
CA TYR A 63 4.75 -5.82 2.12
C TYR A 63 4.30 -6.64 0.91
N PHE A 64 3.04 -7.06 0.83
CA PHE A 64 2.51 -7.79 -0.32
C PHE A 64 2.60 -6.95 -1.60
N SER A 65 2.16 -5.69 -1.54
CA SER A 65 2.25 -4.78 -2.69
C SER A 65 3.68 -4.59 -3.16
N LYS A 66 4.64 -4.49 -2.23
CA LYS A 66 6.08 -4.43 -2.54
C LYS A 66 6.58 -5.70 -3.22
N LEU A 67 6.21 -6.88 -2.71
CA LEU A 67 6.63 -8.16 -3.28
C LEU A 67 6.16 -8.29 -4.72
N ILE A 68 4.90 -7.95 -5.00
CA ILE A 68 4.36 -7.95 -6.36
C ILE A 68 5.15 -6.98 -7.25
N ALA A 69 5.34 -5.73 -6.82
CA ALA A 69 6.10 -4.73 -7.56
C ALA A 69 7.54 -5.19 -7.88
N MET A 70 8.21 -5.84 -6.93
CA MET A 70 9.56 -6.37 -7.13
C MET A 70 9.57 -7.48 -8.18
N GLN A 71 8.63 -8.42 -8.12
CA GLN A 71 8.54 -9.52 -9.10
C GLN A 71 8.13 -9.05 -10.50
N LEU A 72 7.42 -7.92 -10.59
CA LEU A 72 7.13 -7.22 -11.85
C LEU A 72 8.34 -6.45 -12.41
N GLY A 73 9.48 -6.43 -11.71
CA GLY A 73 10.72 -5.79 -12.17
C GLY A 73 10.79 -4.28 -11.95
N LEU A 74 9.96 -3.72 -11.06
CA LEU A 74 10.01 -2.29 -10.74
C LEU A 74 11.29 -1.96 -9.95
N SER A 75 11.77 -0.72 -10.10
CA SER A 75 12.94 -0.24 -9.37
C SER A 75 12.72 -0.29 -7.85
N GLU A 76 13.79 -0.54 -7.07
CA GLU A 76 13.74 -0.58 -5.60
C GLU A 76 13.07 0.67 -5.01
N LYS A 77 13.36 1.85 -5.59
CA LYS A 77 12.76 3.13 -5.20
C LYS A 77 11.23 3.11 -5.37
N MET A 78 10.72 2.60 -6.49
CA MET A 78 9.28 2.51 -6.74
C MET A 78 8.63 1.45 -5.86
N CYS A 79 9.26 0.29 -5.68
CA CYS A 79 8.79 -0.75 -4.77
C CYS A 79 8.62 -0.23 -3.33
N GLY A 80 9.60 0.54 -2.84
CA GLY A 80 9.50 1.22 -1.54
C GLY A 80 8.45 2.34 -1.49
N LEU A 81 8.12 2.96 -2.64
CA LEU A 81 7.06 3.95 -2.72
C LEU A 81 5.68 3.29 -2.65
N ILE A 82 5.45 2.24 -3.45
CA ILE A 82 4.23 1.42 -3.45
C ILE A 82 3.99 0.82 -2.06
N GLN A 83 5.03 0.30 -1.40
CA GLN A 83 4.94 -0.24 -0.04
C GLN A 83 4.27 0.75 0.93
N ARG A 84 4.64 2.03 0.84
CA ARG A 84 4.15 3.07 1.75
C ARG A 84 2.83 3.66 1.29
N ALA A 85 2.62 3.76 -0.03
CA ALA A 85 1.41 4.31 -0.62
C ALA A 85 0.20 3.38 -0.39
N ALA A 86 0.40 2.06 -0.52
CA ALA A 86 -0.64 1.05 -0.30
C ALA A 86 -1.26 1.09 1.11
N CYS A 87 -0.51 1.56 2.11
CA CYS A 87 -1.02 1.75 3.47
C CYS A 87 -2.21 2.71 3.56
N MET A 88 -2.40 3.59 2.58
CA MET A 88 -3.42 4.63 2.58
C MET A 88 -4.60 4.32 1.65
N HIS A 89 -4.67 3.13 1.05
CA HIS A 89 -5.71 2.78 0.08
C HIS A 89 -7.13 3.05 0.61
N ASP A 90 -7.34 2.76 1.90
CA ASP A 90 -8.62 2.86 2.58
C ASP A 90 -8.83 4.12 3.43
N VAL A 91 -7.95 5.13 3.32
CA VAL A 91 -8.05 6.37 4.13
C VAL A 91 -9.41 7.06 3.99
N GLY A 92 -10.07 6.89 2.85
CA GLY A 92 -11.40 7.45 2.58
C GLY A 92 -12.52 6.86 3.44
N LYS A 93 -12.33 5.70 4.09
CA LYS A 93 -13.32 5.12 5.03
C LYS A 93 -13.61 6.05 6.20
N ILE A 94 -12.74 7.03 6.49
CA ILE A 94 -13.03 8.10 7.46
C ILE A 94 -14.30 8.88 7.13
N GLY A 95 -14.67 9.00 5.86
CA GLY A 95 -15.90 9.66 5.40
C GLY A 95 -17.14 8.77 5.45
N THR A 96 -17.01 7.48 5.78
CA THR A 96 -18.14 6.55 5.86
C THR A 96 -18.84 6.66 7.23
N PRO A 97 -20.19 6.76 7.28
CA PRO A 97 -20.93 6.77 8.54
C PRO A 97 -20.73 5.49 9.36
N ASP A 98 -20.64 5.61 10.69
CA ASP A 98 -20.47 4.47 11.60
C ASP A 98 -21.59 3.43 11.46
N SER A 99 -22.83 3.85 11.21
CA SER A 99 -23.97 2.94 11.02
C SER A 99 -23.79 1.99 9.83
N ILE A 100 -22.92 2.34 8.88
CA ILE A 100 -22.58 1.54 7.70
C ILE A 100 -21.24 0.84 7.91
N LEU A 101 -20.21 1.57 8.36
CA LEU A 101 -18.85 1.04 8.56
C LEU A 101 -18.81 -0.08 9.61
N LEU A 102 -19.56 0.08 10.70
CA LEU A 102 -19.58 -0.85 11.84
C LEU A 102 -20.74 -1.84 11.80
N LYS A 103 -21.48 -1.92 10.69
CA LYS A 103 -22.69 -2.75 10.61
C LYS A 103 -22.35 -4.24 10.78
N ALA A 104 -23.00 -4.87 11.77
CA ALA A 104 -22.92 -6.30 12.02
C ALA A 104 -23.77 -7.11 11.03
N GLY A 105 -23.30 -7.27 9.79
CA GLY A 105 -24.00 -8.05 8.77
C GLY A 105 -23.83 -7.49 7.35
N PRO A 106 -24.56 -8.04 6.36
CA PRO A 106 -24.47 -7.55 4.99
C PRO A 106 -25.03 -6.12 4.87
N LEU A 107 -24.37 -5.32 4.02
CA LEU A 107 -24.88 -4.03 3.59
C LEU A 107 -26.00 -4.23 2.57
N ASP A 108 -27.06 -3.43 2.67
CA ASP A 108 -28.05 -3.32 1.60
C ASP A 108 -27.50 -2.51 0.41
N THR A 109 -28.28 -2.41 -0.68
CA THR A 109 -27.84 -1.73 -1.90
C THR A 109 -27.51 -0.24 -1.68
N LYS A 110 -28.24 0.46 -0.79
CA LYS A 110 -28.00 1.89 -0.52
C LYS A 110 -26.77 2.07 0.35
N GLU A 111 -26.62 1.22 1.37
CA GLU A 111 -25.45 1.21 2.25
C GLU A 111 -24.18 0.86 1.48
N LEU A 112 -24.25 -0.12 0.56
CA LEU A 112 -23.14 -0.48 -0.31
C LEU A 112 -22.76 0.68 -1.24
N ALA A 113 -23.73 1.41 -1.78
CA ALA A 113 -23.46 2.60 -2.59
C ALA A 113 -22.73 3.69 -1.80
N VAL A 114 -23.02 3.85 -0.50
CA VAL A 114 -22.27 4.77 0.38
C VAL A 114 -20.86 4.23 0.66
N MET A 115 -20.73 2.94 1.00
CA MET A 115 -19.43 2.32 1.27
C MET A 115 -18.48 2.42 0.05
N ARG A 116 -19.01 2.25 -1.17
CA ARG A 116 -18.25 2.34 -2.43
C ARG A 116 -17.73 3.74 -2.77
N ARG A 117 -18.04 4.76 -1.97
CA ARG A 117 -17.50 6.12 -2.15
C ARG A 117 -16.15 6.33 -1.48
N HIS A 118 -15.70 5.43 -0.61
CA HIS A 118 -14.40 5.60 0.05
C HIS A 118 -13.20 5.74 -0.91
N PRO A 119 -13.16 5.14 -2.12
CA PRO A 119 -12.08 5.39 -3.08
C PRO A 119 -12.02 6.86 -3.49
N GLU A 120 -13.19 7.45 -3.80
CA GLU A 120 -13.33 8.85 -4.22
C GLU A 120 -12.98 9.82 -3.08
N ILE A 121 -13.45 9.51 -1.87
CA ILE A 121 -13.14 10.30 -0.67
C ILE A 121 -11.63 10.22 -0.37
N GLY A 122 -11.05 9.02 -0.44
CA GLY A 122 -9.63 8.79 -0.22
C GLY A 122 -8.77 9.55 -1.23
N HIS A 123 -9.12 9.49 -2.51
CA HIS A 123 -8.51 10.31 -3.55
C HIS A 123 -8.61 11.80 -3.23
N SER A 124 -9.81 12.29 -2.90
CA SER A 124 -10.01 13.71 -2.56
C SER A 124 -9.20 14.19 -1.35
N ILE A 125 -8.91 13.31 -0.39
CA ILE A 125 -8.06 13.62 0.77
C ILE A 125 -6.59 13.78 0.35
N LEU A 126 -6.14 13.01 -0.64
CA LEU A 126 -4.74 12.88 -1.03
C LEU A 126 -4.38 13.74 -2.25
N ASP A 127 -5.35 14.09 -3.09
CA ASP A 127 -5.15 14.82 -4.34
C ASP A 127 -4.57 16.24 -4.13
N GLY A 128 -3.87 16.74 -5.14
CA GLY A 128 -3.22 18.07 -5.13
C GLY A 128 -1.89 18.15 -4.37
N SER A 129 -1.39 17.05 -3.80
CA SER A 129 -0.07 17.02 -3.15
C SER A 129 1.07 16.99 -4.17
N GLU A 130 2.18 17.70 -3.92
CA GLU A 130 3.42 17.57 -4.72
C GLU A 130 4.28 16.35 -4.34
N SER A 131 3.95 15.67 -3.25
CA SER A 131 4.69 14.48 -2.83
C SER A 131 4.41 13.30 -3.76
N ALA A 132 5.44 12.73 -4.38
CA ALA A 132 5.32 11.54 -5.21
C ALA A 132 4.67 10.36 -4.47
N LEU A 133 4.87 10.27 -3.15
CA LEU A 133 4.25 9.25 -2.31
C LEU A 133 2.73 9.46 -2.21
N ILE A 134 2.30 10.70 -2.00
CA ILE A 134 0.88 11.04 -1.84
C ILE A 134 0.15 10.98 -3.17
N LYS A 135 0.77 11.43 -4.27
CA LYS A 135 0.23 11.25 -5.64
C LYS A 135 -0.04 9.78 -5.94
N LEU A 136 0.93 8.90 -5.63
CA LEU A 136 0.78 7.46 -5.82
C LEU A 136 -0.31 6.87 -4.92
N ALA A 137 -0.42 7.36 -3.68
CA ALA A 137 -1.46 6.94 -2.75
C ALA A 137 -2.87 7.35 -3.21
N ALA A 138 -3.01 8.55 -3.80
CA ALA A 138 -4.27 8.99 -4.40
C ALA A 138 -4.69 8.07 -5.55
N GLU A 139 -3.75 7.74 -6.45
CA GLU A 139 -3.99 6.81 -7.56
C GLU A 139 -4.38 5.41 -7.07
N ILE A 140 -3.74 4.90 -6.01
CA ILE A 140 -4.12 3.63 -5.37
C ILE A 140 -5.53 3.74 -4.77
N ALA A 141 -5.80 4.79 -3.98
CA ALA A 141 -7.07 4.97 -3.31
C ALA A 141 -8.24 4.95 -4.29
N ILE A 142 -8.13 5.63 -5.44
CA ILE A 142 -9.21 5.66 -6.43
C ILE A 142 -9.34 4.38 -7.27
N THR A 143 -8.29 3.56 -7.38
CA THR A 143 -8.28 2.43 -8.34
C THR A 143 -8.17 1.03 -7.75
N HIS A 144 -7.91 0.86 -6.45
CA HIS A 144 -7.70 -0.46 -5.84
C HIS A 144 -8.93 -1.39 -5.84
N HIS A 145 -10.13 -0.85 -6.12
CA HIS A 145 -11.36 -1.62 -6.30
C HIS A 145 -11.84 -1.74 -7.75
N GLU A 146 -11.05 -1.24 -8.70
CA GLU A 146 -11.26 -1.56 -10.11
C GLU A 146 -10.94 -3.04 -10.34
N LYS A 147 -11.68 -3.66 -11.25
CA LYS A 147 -11.50 -5.08 -11.61
C LYS A 147 -11.02 -5.18 -13.04
N PHE A 148 -10.14 -6.13 -13.30
CA PHE A 148 -9.50 -6.26 -14.60
C PHE A 148 -10.50 -6.45 -15.77
N ASP A 149 -11.69 -7.00 -15.51
CA ASP A 149 -12.80 -7.14 -16.46
C ASP A 149 -13.71 -5.92 -16.62
N GLY A 150 -13.44 -4.81 -15.91
CA GLY A 150 -14.25 -3.59 -15.95
C GLY A 150 -15.50 -3.62 -15.06
N THR A 151 -15.74 -4.69 -14.29
CA THR A 151 -16.90 -4.78 -13.37
C THR A 151 -16.66 -4.13 -11.99
N GLY A 152 -15.52 -3.45 -11.84
CA GLY A 152 -15.09 -2.75 -10.63
C GLY A 152 -15.75 -1.38 -10.43
N TYR A 153 -15.22 -0.62 -9.49
CA TYR A 153 -15.67 0.73 -9.16
C TYR A 153 -14.48 1.59 -8.69
N PRO A 154 -14.56 2.93 -8.72
CA PRO A 154 -15.74 3.75 -9.06
C PRO A 154 -15.92 4.04 -10.56
N SER A 155 -14.87 3.92 -11.37
CA SER A 155 -14.87 4.36 -12.78
C SER A 155 -15.15 3.23 -13.76
N GLY A 156 -15.06 1.96 -13.34
CA GLY A 156 -15.29 0.81 -14.20
C GLY A 156 -14.18 0.64 -15.24
N LEU A 157 -12.95 0.97 -14.86
CA LEU A 157 -11.77 0.83 -15.72
C LEU A 157 -11.48 -0.65 -15.97
N SER A 158 -11.01 -0.97 -17.17
CA SER A 158 -10.74 -2.35 -17.58
C SER A 158 -9.29 -2.57 -18.00
N GLY A 159 -8.79 -3.78 -17.79
CA GLY A 159 -7.46 -4.19 -18.24
C GLY A 159 -6.34 -3.24 -17.81
N GLU A 160 -5.60 -2.72 -18.79
CA GLU A 160 -4.48 -1.81 -18.57
C GLU A 160 -4.89 -0.33 -18.41
N GLU A 161 -6.18 0.01 -18.57
CA GLU A 161 -6.70 1.33 -18.20
C GLU A 161 -6.62 1.57 -16.69
N ILE A 162 -6.64 0.47 -15.91
CA ILE A 162 -6.35 0.50 -14.49
C ILE A 162 -4.84 0.75 -14.30
N PRO A 163 -4.44 1.82 -13.60
CA PRO A 163 -3.06 2.05 -13.23
C PRO A 163 -2.45 0.81 -12.57
N LEU A 164 -1.19 0.52 -12.90
CA LEU A 164 -0.52 -0.69 -12.41
C LEU A 164 -0.54 -0.79 -10.88
N VAL A 165 -0.45 0.34 -10.18
CA VAL A 165 -0.50 0.35 -8.71
C VAL A 165 -1.86 -0.06 -8.15
N GLY A 166 -2.96 0.30 -8.82
CA GLY A 166 -4.30 -0.19 -8.47
C GLY A 166 -4.41 -1.70 -8.63
N ARG A 167 -3.90 -2.23 -9.75
CA ARG A 167 -3.85 -3.69 -10.02
C ARG A 167 -3.01 -4.46 -9.01
N ILE A 168 -1.86 -3.91 -8.60
CA ILE A 168 -1.00 -4.50 -7.57
C ILE A 168 -1.73 -4.56 -6.22
N VAL A 169 -2.35 -3.43 -5.82
CA VAL A 169 -2.98 -3.32 -4.51
C VAL A 169 -4.26 -4.14 -4.43
N ALA A 170 -5.04 -4.28 -5.52
CA ALA A 170 -6.21 -5.14 -5.56
C ALA A 170 -5.90 -6.61 -5.21
N VAL A 171 -4.77 -7.14 -5.72
CA VAL A 171 -4.32 -8.50 -5.38
C VAL A 171 -3.93 -8.61 -3.91
N ALA A 172 -3.15 -7.65 -3.42
CA ALA A 172 -2.69 -7.61 -2.03
C ALA A 172 -3.85 -7.51 -1.04
N ASP A 173 -4.81 -6.62 -1.32
CA ASP A 173 -5.97 -6.33 -0.48
C ASP A 173 -6.89 -7.54 -0.37
N VAL A 174 -7.32 -8.09 -1.51
CA VAL A 174 -8.21 -9.25 -1.49
C VAL A 174 -7.53 -10.44 -0.82
N PHE A 175 -6.23 -10.67 -1.05
CA PHE A 175 -5.52 -11.73 -0.35
C PHE A 175 -5.52 -11.54 1.17
N ASP A 176 -5.20 -10.34 1.66
CA ASP A 176 -5.17 -10.06 3.08
C ASP A 176 -6.57 -10.16 3.70
N ALA A 177 -7.59 -9.62 3.04
CA ALA A 177 -8.98 -9.68 3.48
C ALA A 177 -9.57 -11.10 3.49
N LEU A 178 -9.07 -12.01 2.63
CA LEU A 178 -9.44 -13.43 2.65
C LEU A 178 -8.74 -14.19 3.78
N THR A 179 -7.47 -13.87 4.06
CA THR A 179 -6.62 -14.59 5.03
C THR A 179 -6.59 -13.97 6.43
N SER A 180 -7.33 -12.89 6.64
CA SER A 180 -7.45 -12.21 7.94
C SER A 180 -8.78 -12.49 8.62
N THR A 181 -8.73 -12.65 9.94
CA THR A 181 -9.91 -12.80 10.79
C THR A 181 -10.65 -11.47 10.93
N ARG A 182 -11.98 -11.51 10.83
CA ARG A 182 -12.85 -10.35 11.10
C ARG A 182 -13.97 -10.80 12.06
N PRO A 183 -14.62 -9.89 12.82
CA PRO A 183 -15.65 -10.25 13.82
C PRO A 183 -16.77 -11.17 13.31
N TYR A 184 -17.07 -11.14 12.01
CA TYR A 184 -18.13 -11.93 11.38
C TYR A 184 -17.61 -12.93 10.33
N LYS A 185 -16.28 -13.11 10.20
CA LYS A 185 -15.68 -13.94 9.15
C LYS A 185 -14.44 -14.67 9.66
N VAL A 186 -14.50 -16.00 9.59
CA VAL A 186 -13.32 -16.86 9.81
C VAL A 186 -12.36 -16.68 8.62
N ALA A 187 -11.09 -16.47 8.93
CA ALA A 187 -10.03 -16.39 7.92
C ALA A 187 -10.00 -17.66 7.07
N TRP A 188 -9.76 -17.49 5.76
CA TRP A 188 -9.54 -18.63 4.88
C TRP A 188 -8.15 -19.19 5.10
N ASP A 189 -8.01 -20.50 4.85
CA ASP A 189 -6.70 -21.10 4.65
C ASP A 189 -5.94 -20.40 3.51
N ILE A 190 -4.63 -20.26 3.67
CA ILE A 190 -3.81 -19.49 2.72
C ILE A 190 -3.79 -20.11 1.32
N GLU A 191 -3.84 -21.44 1.20
CA GLU A 191 -3.82 -22.12 -0.09
C GLU A 191 -5.21 -22.03 -0.75
N ARG A 192 -6.29 -21.93 0.05
CA ARG A 192 -7.61 -21.57 -0.47
C ARG A 192 -7.62 -20.14 -1.03
N ALA A 193 -7.07 -19.16 -0.30
CA ALA A 193 -6.99 -17.78 -0.78
C ALA A 193 -6.11 -17.68 -2.04
N ARG A 194 -5.00 -18.42 -2.08
CA ARG A 194 -4.14 -18.58 -3.26
C ARG A 194 -4.91 -19.09 -4.47
N SER A 195 -5.67 -20.18 -4.29
CA SER A 195 -6.47 -20.79 -5.37
C SER A 195 -7.51 -19.80 -5.90
N TYR A 196 -8.17 -19.05 -5.01
CA TYR A 196 -9.10 -17.99 -5.39
C TYR A 196 -8.45 -16.92 -6.28
N LEU A 197 -7.24 -16.44 -5.95
CA LEU A 197 -6.54 -15.48 -6.80
C LEU A 197 -6.23 -16.05 -8.19
N LEU A 198 -5.80 -17.32 -8.27
CA LEU A 198 -5.50 -18.00 -9.53
C LEU A 198 -6.76 -18.17 -10.40
N GLU A 199 -7.88 -18.59 -9.79
CA GLU A 199 -9.16 -18.81 -10.48
C GLU A 199 -9.78 -17.50 -11.01
N ASN A 200 -9.45 -16.37 -10.41
CA ASN A 200 -10.00 -15.05 -10.76
C ASN A 200 -9.01 -14.15 -11.53
N GLN A 201 -7.96 -14.74 -12.11
CA GLN A 201 -7.08 -14.03 -13.05
C GLN A 201 -7.83 -13.68 -14.34
N GLY A 202 -7.60 -12.48 -14.85
CA GLY A 202 -8.22 -11.97 -16.07
C GLY A 202 -9.66 -11.45 -15.88
N SER A 203 -10.32 -11.81 -14.77
CA SER A 203 -11.60 -11.23 -14.35
C SER A 203 -11.41 -10.17 -13.27
N HIS A 204 -11.18 -10.58 -12.04
CA HIS A 204 -10.94 -9.65 -10.94
C HIS A 204 -9.53 -9.06 -11.03
N PHE A 205 -8.52 -9.91 -11.27
CA PHE A 205 -7.13 -9.55 -11.11
C PHE A 205 -6.37 -9.53 -12.43
N ASP A 206 -5.40 -8.63 -12.56
CA ASP A 206 -4.41 -8.71 -13.62
C ASP A 206 -3.60 -10.01 -13.49
N PRO A 207 -3.60 -10.89 -14.52
CA PRO A 207 -2.82 -12.13 -14.51
C PRO A 207 -1.34 -11.92 -14.15
N ARG A 208 -0.72 -10.82 -14.61
CA ARG A 208 0.69 -10.49 -14.35
C ARG A 208 0.93 -10.20 -12.86
N CYS A 209 -0.01 -9.51 -12.21
CA CYS A 209 0.10 -9.20 -10.79
C CYS A 209 -0.09 -10.46 -9.93
N VAL A 210 -1.00 -11.35 -10.32
CA VAL A 210 -1.18 -12.63 -9.61
C VAL A 210 0.04 -13.52 -9.81
N GLU A 211 0.55 -13.68 -11.03
CA GLU A 211 1.79 -14.44 -11.29
C GLU A 211 2.96 -13.91 -10.46
N ALA A 212 3.16 -12.59 -10.44
CA ALA A 212 4.16 -11.94 -9.61
C ALA A 212 3.98 -12.26 -8.11
N PHE A 213 2.75 -12.27 -7.61
CA PHE A 213 2.46 -12.63 -6.22
C PHE A 213 2.80 -14.10 -5.93
N MET A 214 2.49 -15.01 -6.85
CA MET A 214 2.80 -16.44 -6.73
C MET A 214 4.30 -16.72 -6.77
N SER A 215 5.07 -15.99 -7.60
CA SER A 215 6.53 -16.11 -7.63
C SER A 215 7.21 -15.70 -6.32
N ALA A 216 6.53 -14.91 -5.49
CA ALA A 216 6.99 -14.52 -4.15
C ALA A 216 6.32 -15.32 -3.01
N TRP A 217 5.69 -16.47 -3.30
CA TRP A 217 4.89 -17.20 -2.31
C TRP A 217 5.60 -17.53 -0.98
N PRO A 218 6.88 -17.98 -0.96
CA PRO A 218 7.59 -18.18 0.30
C PRO A 218 7.67 -16.92 1.16
N GLN A 219 7.91 -15.76 0.54
CA GLN A 219 7.98 -14.47 1.21
C GLN A 219 6.60 -13.99 1.67
N VAL A 220 5.55 -14.25 0.90
CA VAL A 220 4.16 -13.97 1.29
C VAL A 220 3.80 -14.70 2.58
N LYS A 221 4.14 -16.00 2.68
CA LYS A 221 3.95 -16.78 3.91
C LYS A 221 4.75 -16.23 5.09
N ALA A 222 6.02 -15.88 4.87
CA ALA A 222 6.86 -15.29 5.90
C ALA A 222 6.28 -13.95 6.43
N VAL A 223 5.72 -13.11 5.56
CA VAL A 223 5.04 -11.87 5.96
C VAL A 223 3.81 -12.16 6.83
N ARG A 224 2.99 -13.15 6.47
CA ARG A 224 1.85 -13.60 7.29
C ARG A 224 2.28 -14.08 8.67
N GLU A 225 3.36 -14.86 8.75
CA GLU A 225 3.91 -15.37 10.01
C GLU A 225 4.49 -14.25 10.88
N GLN A 226 5.16 -13.27 10.27
CA GLN A 226 5.75 -12.14 10.96
C GLN A 226 4.70 -11.14 11.50
N TYR A 227 3.57 -11.03 10.80
CA TYR A 227 2.48 -10.11 11.13
C TYR A 227 1.16 -10.87 11.30
N PRO A 228 1.05 -11.73 12.34
CA PRO A 228 -0.15 -12.52 12.57
C PRO A 228 -1.34 -11.61 12.92
N ASP A 229 -2.56 -12.09 12.68
CA ASP A 229 -3.74 -11.38 13.16
C ASP A 229 -3.65 -11.27 14.69
N GLN A 230 -3.90 -10.09 15.23
CA GLN A 230 -4.05 -9.96 16.67
C GLN A 230 -5.42 -10.52 17.05
N GLU A 231 -5.47 -11.40 18.05
CA GLU A 231 -6.74 -11.77 18.67
C GLU A 231 -7.44 -10.47 19.06
N SER A 232 -8.69 -10.29 18.61
CA SER A 232 -9.49 -9.15 19.05
C SER A 232 -9.50 -9.19 20.57
N ARG A 233 -8.93 -8.18 21.23
CA ARG A 233 -9.08 -8.04 22.68
C ARG A 233 -10.58 -7.90 22.91
N SER A 234 -11.21 -9.00 23.35
CA SER A 234 -12.56 -8.98 23.90
C SER A 234 -12.52 -8.04 25.10
N ALA A 235 -13.04 -6.83 24.92
CA ALA A 235 -13.38 -5.93 26.01
C ALA A 235 -14.79 -6.28 26.50
#